data_AF-A0A0K2SJD7-F1
#
_entry.id   AF-A0A0K2SJD7-F1
#
_cell.length_a   1.000
_cell.length_b   1.000
_cell.length_c   1.000
_cell.angle_alpha   90.00
_cell.angle_beta   90.00
_cell.angle_gamma   90.00
#
_symmetry.space_group_name_H-M   'P 1'
#
loop_
_entity.id
_entity.type
_entity.pdbx_description
1 polymer ?
#
loop_
_entity_poly.entity_id
_entity_poly.type
_entity_poly.pdbx_seq_one_letter_code
_entity_poly.pdbx_strand_id
1 'polypeptide(L)'
;MRARDVMHHPALCVESRAPVLYAIGMLDQSGYAQLPVLEDGKLVGTFFASDVRRLYWEIADRSGVGDIRVELARRNVGQVCSPPLPVVEPERSISGLLRLLEKSHAVLVETPAGYGIVTSMDLVVRFRPAIILDELEDELRAFLAERLSQAGDDWWEQRVPAGIRNRCEARHRDALDHLPEALAADERAAPLLEYASFGDYLVIILDNRNWAEFFRPVFRSREWVMRRFTDLQELRNRVAHNRDLDPERADLLDVYAADFLSAIRSERPE
;
A
#
# COMPACT_ATOMS: atom_id res chain seq x y z
N MET A 1 1.58 13.54 1.32
CA MET A 1 0.31 12.78 1.35
C MET A 1 -0.54 13.24 2.53
N ARG A 2 -1.84 13.44 2.28
CA ARG A 2 -2.88 13.96 3.19
C ARG A 2 -4.14 13.09 3.09
N ALA A 3 -5.13 13.33 3.96
CA ALA A 3 -6.39 12.59 3.95
C ALA A 3 -7.11 12.63 2.60
N ARG A 4 -7.13 13.79 1.93
CA ARG A 4 -7.71 13.91 0.59
C ARG A 4 -7.04 13.05 -0.49
N ASP A 5 -5.77 12.68 -0.28
CA ASP A 5 -5.00 11.91 -1.27
C ASP A 5 -5.29 10.40 -1.16
N VAL A 6 -6.00 9.96 -0.10
CA VAL A 6 -6.24 8.54 0.22
C VAL A 6 -7.70 8.21 0.53
N MET A 7 -8.59 9.21 0.50
CA MET A 7 -10.01 9.01 0.77
C MET A 7 -10.77 8.50 -0.46
N HIS A 8 -11.78 7.69 -0.21
CA HIS A 8 -12.88 7.50 -1.15
C HIS A 8 -13.84 8.67 -1.04
N HIS A 9 -14.14 9.31 -2.18
CA HIS A 9 -15.03 10.47 -2.24
C HIS A 9 -15.85 10.46 -3.54
N PRO A 10 -17.17 10.78 -3.48
CA PRO A 10 -17.95 11.06 -2.27
C PRO A 10 -18.31 9.78 -1.49
N ALA A 11 -18.34 9.88 -0.16
CA ALA A 11 -18.92 8.84 0.69
C ALA A 11 -20.44 8.83 0.54
N LEU A 12 -21.03 7.64 0.50
CA LEU A 12 -22.47 7.48 0.41
C LEU A 12 -23.12 7.76 1.77
N CYS A 13 -23.90 8.84 1.86
CA CYS A 13 -24.61 9.24 3.08
C CYS A 13 -26.10 8.86 3.06
N VAL A 14 -26.71 8.72 4.23
CA VAL A 14 -28.15 8.46 4.40
C VAL A 14 -28.80 9.46 5.34
N GLU A 15 -30.03 9.87 5.04
CA GLU A 15 -30.81 10.76 5.91
C GLU A 15 -31.28 10.03 7.18
N SER A 16 -31.24 10.71 8.33
CA SER A 16 -31.64 10.21 9.66
C SER A 16 -33.06 9.62 9.65
N ARG A 17 -33.98 10.27 8.92
CA ARG A 17 -35.38 9.85 8.77
C ARG A 17 -35.60 8.71 7.77
N ALA A 18 -34.57 8.26 7.05
CA ALA A 18 -34.72 7.18 6.10
C ALA A 18 -35.03 5.86 6.85
N PRO A 19 -35.85 4.96 6.26
CA PRO A 19 -36.08 3.64 6.84
C PRO A 19 -34.78 2.83 6.94
N VAL A 20 -34.64 2.04 8.02
CA VAL A 20 -33.48 1.14 8.19
C VAL A 20 -33.38 0.15 7.03
N LEU A 21 -34.50 -0.38 6.55
CA LEU A 21 -34.53 -1.28 5.39
C LEU A 21 -33.92 -0.65 4.13
N TYR A 22 -34.09 0.66 3.94
CA TYR A 22 -33.49 1.39 2.82
C TYR A 22 -31.96 1.49 2.97
N ALA A 23 -31.48 1.81 4.18
CA ALA A 23 -30.05 1.86 4.46
C ALA A 23 -29.36 0.49 4.31
N ILE A 24 -30.04 -0.61 4.66
CA ILE A 24 -29.54 -1.96 4.41
C ILE A 24 -29.36 -2.20 2.91
N GLY A 25 -30.34 -1.80 2.09
CA GLY A 25 -30.23 -1.89 0.63
C GLY A 25 -29.07 -1.07 0.07
N MET A 26 -28.81 0.11 0.64
CA MET A 26 -27.65 0.93 0.27
C MET A 26 -26.32 0.24 0.60
N LEU A 27 -26.19 -0.37 1.78
CA LEU A 27 -24.98 -1.12 2.17
C LEU A 27 -24.74 -2.31 1.21
N ASP A 28 -25.79 -3.08 0.93
CA ASP A 28 -25.73 -4.26 0.06
C ASP A 28 -25.29 -3.92 -1.38
N GLN A 29 -25.86 -2.85 -1.95
CA GLN A 29 -25.55 -2.44 -3.33
C GLN A 29 -24.20 -1.76 -3.49
N SER A 30 -23.70 -1.12 -2.43
CA SER A 30 -22.47 -0.32 -2.50
C SER A 30 -21.22 -1.08 -2.09
N GLY A 31 -21.37 -2.23 -1.41
CA GLY A 31 -20.24 -2.99 -0.84
C GLY A 31 -19.55 -2.27 0.33
N TYR A 32 -20.09 -1.13 0.80
CA TYR A 32 -19.58 -0.43 1.98
C TYR A 32 -20.17 -1.03 3.25
N ALA A 33 -19.37 -1.04 4.32
CA ALA A 33 -19.79 -1.55 5.63
C ALA A 33 -20.51 -0.51 6.51
N GLN A 34 -20.62 0.74 6.03
CA GLN A 34 -21.13 1.86 6.81
C GLN A 34 -21.63 3.04 5.96
N LEU A 35 -22.54 3.82 6.54
CA LEU A 35 -23.10 5.03 5.94
C LEU A 35 -23.08 6.17 6.96
N PRO A 36 -22.47 7.33 6.67
CA PRO A 36 -22.67 8.54 7.46
C PRO A 36 -24.16 8.93 7.47
N VAL A 37 -24.68 9.24 8.65
CA VAL A 37 -26.09 9.59 8.85
C VAL A 37 -26.21 11.09 9.01
N LEU A 38 -27.00 11.72 8.14
CA LEU A 38 -27.20 13.17 8.12
C LEU A 38 -28.59 13.54 8.61
N GLU A 39 -28.71 14.65 9.33
CA GLU A 39 -29.98 15.30 9.65
C GLU A 39 -29.86 16.77 9.26
N ASP A 40 -30.70 17.21 8.32
CA ASP A 40 -30.63 18.57 7.74
C ASP A 40 -29.22 18.94 7.26
N GLY A 41 -28.53 17.97 6.65
CA GLY A 41 -27.17 18.12 6.14
C GLY A 41 -26.05 18.06 7.18
N LYS A 42 -26.37 17.87 8.47
CA LYS A 42 -25.38 17.74 9.55
C LYS A 42 -25.15 16.28 9.90
N LEU A 43 -23.90 15.89 10.11
CA LEU A 43 -23.55 14.55 10.57
C LEU A 43 -24.06 14.32 12.00
N VAL A 44 -24.96 13.36 12.18
CA VAL A 44 -25.55 12.99 13.48
C VAL A 44 -25.13 11.60 13.96
N GLY A 45 -24.64 10.74 13.06
CA GLY A 45 -24.23 9.39 13.41
C GLY A 45 -23.61 8.63 12.25
N THR A 46 -23.31 7.36 12.49
CA THR A 46 -22.92 6.41 11.44
C THR A 46 -23.75 5.14 11.58
N PHE A 47 -24.31 4.68 10.47
CA PHE A 47 -25.04 3.42 10.40
C PHE A 47 -24.11 2.33 9.87
N PHE A 48 -23.77 1.36 10.71
CA PHE A 48 -22.90 0.24 10.37
C PHE A 48 -23.70 -1.01 10.01
N ALA A 49 -23.13 -1.89 9.20
CA ALA A 49 -23.68 -3.23 8.98
C ALA A 49 -23.86 -4.01 10.32
N SER A 50 -23.02 -3.73 11.33
CA SER A 50 -23.14 -4.32 12.67
C SER A 50 -24.35 -3.78 13.46
N ASP A 51 -24.84 -2.57 13.17
CA ASP A 51 -26.06 -2.03 13.78
C ASP A 51 -27.29 -2.84 13.37
N VAL A 52 -27.31 -3.38 12.14
CA VAL A 52 -28.37 -4.29 11.66
C VAL A 52 -28.44 -5.55 12.53
N ARG A 53 -27.27 -6.13 12.85
CA ARG A 53 -27.20 -7.32 13.71
C ARG A 53 -27.68 -7.02 15.12
N ARG A 54 -27.29 -5.86 15.69
CA ARG A 54 -27.78 -5.43 17.01
C ARG A 54 -29.31 -5.27 17.00
N LEU A 55 -29.84 -4.59 16.00
CA LEU A 55 -31.28 -4.36 15.85
C LEU A 55 -32.05 -5.67 15.68
N TYR A 56 -31.51 -6.64 14.91
CA TYR A 56 -32.11 -7.96 14.76
C TYR A 56 -32.29 -8.65 16.13
N TRP A 57 -31.25 -8.66 16.96
CA TRP A 57 -31.33 -9.25 18.31
C TRP A 57 -32.33 -8.53 19.21
N GLU A 58 -32.34 -7.19 19.20
CA GLU A 58 -33.30 -6.40 19.99
C GLU A 58 -34.76 -6.70 19.61
N ILE A 59 -35.03 -6.94 18.33
CA ILE A 59 -36.38 -7.27 17.84
C ILE A 59 -36.73 -8.72 18.17
N ALA A 60 -35.79 -9.65 17.98
CA ALA A 60 -35.98 -11.07 18.28
C ALA A 60 -36.28 -11.34 19.77
N ASP A 61 -35.64 -10.60 20.68
CA ASP A 61 -35.84 -10.74 22.13
C ASP A 61 -37.17 -10.17 22.63
N ARG A 62 -37.81 -9.26 21.86
CA ARG A 62 -38.98 -8.49 22.31
C ARG A 62 -40.32 -9.06 21.85
N SER A 63 -40.38 -9.99 20.91
CA SER A 63 -41.67 -10.53 20.42
C SER A 63 -41.55 -11.88 19.73
N GLY A 64 -42.55 -12.74 19.96
CA GLY A 64 -42.83 -13.89 19.10
C GLY A 64 -43.16 -13.42 17.68
N VAL A 65 -42.13 -13.45 16.81
CA VAL A 65 -42.11 -13.35 15.34
C VAL A 65 -43.28 -12.58 14.69
N GLY A 66 -43.22 -11.25 14.76
CA GLY A 66 -43.70 -10.42 13.66
C GLY A 66 -42.67 -10.42 12.51
N ASP A 67 -43.09 -10.13 11.28
CA ASP A 67 -42.16 -10.07 10.14
C ASP A 67 -41.11 -8.97 10.37
N ILE A 68 -39.86 -9.40 10.59
CA ILE A 68 -38.69 -8.53 10.80
C ILE A 68 -38.59 -7.43 9.74
N ARG A 69 -39.02 -7.70 8.50
CA ARG A 69 -39.00 -6.73 7.41
C ARG A 69 -39.92 -5.54 7.70
N VAL A 70 -41.06 -5.77 8.34
CA VAL A 70 -42.01 -4.71 8.71
C VAL A 70 -41.42 -3.81 9.79
N GLU A 71 -40.75 -4.39 10.79
CA GLU A 71 -40.10 -3.61 11.85
C GLU A 71 -38.93 -2.78 11.30
N LEU A 72 -38.06 -3.38 10.47
CA LEU A 72 -36.97 -2.68 9.80
C LEU A 72 -37.46 -1.56 8.86
N ALA A 73 -38.62 -1.72 8.24
CA ALA A 73 -39.22 -0.69 7.38
C ALA A 73 -39.81 0.49 8.17
N ARG A 74 -40.15 0.30 9.46
CA ARG A 74 -40.76 1.34 10.32
C ARG A 74 -39.75 2.13 11.15
N ARG A 75 -38.58 1.55 11.42
CA ARG A 75 -37.50 2.22 12.16
C ARG A 75 -36.75 3.16 11.24
N ASN A 76 -36.39 4.32 11.79
CA ASN A 76 -35.54 5.28 11.11
C ASN A 76 -34.08 5.06 11.45
N VAL A 77 -33.19 5.32 10.51
CA VAL A 77 -31.74 5.12 10.68
C VAL A 77 -31.19 5.91 11.87
N GLY A 78 -31.62 7.16 12.05
CA GLY A 78 -31.17 8.01 13.16
C GLY A 78 -31.53 7.48 14.56
N GLN A 79 -32.52 6.58 14.66
CA GLN A 79 -32.89 5.94 15.93
C GLN A 79 -31.99 4.75 16.28
N VAL A 80 -31.25 4.24 15.30
CA VAL A 80 -30.50 2.97 15.39
C VAL A 80 -29.01 3.18 15.22
N CYS A 81 -28.60 4.23 14.51
CA CYS A 81 -27.20 4.51 14.19
C CYS A 81 -26.34 4.64 15.45
N SER A 82 -25.08 4.24 15.30
CA SER A 82 -24.06 4.46 16.30
C SER A 82 -23.51 5.91 16.21
N PRO A 83 -22.72 6.35 17.21
CA PRO A 83 -22.06 7.65 17.16
C PRO A 83 -21.28 7.89 15.85
N PRO A 84 -21.12 9.15 15.43
CA PRO A 84 -20.39 9.46 14.21
C PRO A 84 -18.94 8.98 14.30
N LEU A 85 -18.41 8.50 13.17
CA LEU A 85 -16.99 8.24 13.03
C LEU A 85 -16.18 9.52 13.28
N PRO A 86 -14.89 9.41 13.68
CA PRO A 86 -14.00 10.55 13.74
C PRO A 86 -14.02 11.32 12.42
N VAL A 87 -14.17 12.64 12.50
CA VAL A 87 -14.18 13.54 11.33
C VAL A 87 -12.90 14.36 11.33
N VAL A 88 -12.28 14.50 10.15
CA VAL A 88 -11.09 15.32 9.96
C VAL A 88 -11.20 16.19 8.71
N GLU A 89 -10.34 17.20 8.64
CA GLU A 89 -10.15 18.05 7.47
C GLU A 89 -9.37 17.34 6.34
N PRO A 90 -9.52 17.76 5.07
CA PRO A 90 -8.81 17.17 3.92
C PRO A 90 -7.29 17.21 4.04
N GLU A 91 -6.76 18.24 4.71
CA GLU A 91 -5.33 18.47 4.92
C GLU A 91 -4.73 17.69 6.09
N ARG A 92 -5.53 16.84 6.76
CA ARG A 92 -5.06 16.01 7.86
C ARG A 92 -3.87 15.14 7.42
N SER A 93 -2.82 15.08 8.24
CA SER A 93 -1.65 14.26 7.95
C SER A 93 -1.96 12.76 8.03
N ILE A 94 -1.24 11.95 7.25
CA ILE A 94 -1.38 10.48 7.28
C ILE A 94 -1.09 9.91 8.67
N SER A 95 -0.05 10.39 9.36
CA SER A 95 0.23 9.98 10.74
C SER A 95 -0.92 10.33 11.70
N GLY A 96 -1.59 11.45 11.46
CA GLY A 96 -2.77 11.85 12.21
C GLY A 96 -3.99 10.97 11.91
N LEU A 97 -4.14 10.51 10.67
CA LEU A 97 -5.17 9.54 10.26
C LEU A 97 -4.92 8.17 10.87
N LEU A 98 -3.68 7.66 10.82
CA LEU A 98 -3.31 6.35 11.35
C LEU A 98 -3.68 6.20 12.84
N ARG A 99 -3.39 7.22 13.66
CA ARG A 99 -3.77 7.24 15.09
C ARG A 99 -5.27 7.17 15.34
N LEU A 100 -6.08 7.68 14.41
CA LEU A 100 -7.53 7.58 14.48
C LEU A 100 -7.99 6.19 14.03
N LEU A 101 -7.37 5.66 12.97
CA LEU A 101 -7.66 4.34 12.42
C LEU A 101 -7.26 3.19 13.37
N GLU A 102 -6.31 3.42 14.27
CA GLU A 102 -5.98 2.48 15.37
C GLU A 102 -7.15 2.29 16.35
N LYS A 103 -8.01 3.30 16.50
CA LYS A 103 -9.11 3.34 17.47
C LYS A 103 -10.48 3.18 16.83
N SER A 104 -10.57 3.41 15.53
CA SER A 104 -11.78 3.38 14.73
C SER A 104 -11.48 2.70 13.41
N HIS A 105 -12.37 1.85 12.91
CA HIS A 105 -12.14 1.13 11.66
C HIS A 105 -12.19 2.04 10.41
N ALA A 106 -12.63 3.29 10.57
CA ALA A 106 -12.63 4.31 9.53
C ALA A 106 -12.62 5.73 10.10
N VAL A 107 -12.36 6.70 9.22
CA VAL A 107 -12.36 8.13 9.49
C VAL A 107 -13.10 8.83 8.36
N LEU A 108 -13.95 9.80 8.68
CA LEU A 108 -14.61 10.66 7.71
C LEU A 108 -13.76 11.90 7.41
N VAL A 109 -13.75 12.31 6.15
CA VAL A 109 -13.07 13.52 5.70
C VAL A 109 -14.13 14.52 5.28
N GLU A 110 -14.27 15.62 6.01
CA GLU A 110 -15.27 16.64 5.68
C GLU A 110 -14.78 17.54 4.54
N THR A 111 -15.62 17.73 3.55
CA THR A 111 -15.34 18.56 2.37
C THR A 111 -16.50 19.51 2.10
N PRO A 112 -16.30 20.58 1.31
CA PRO A 112 -17.40 21.45 0.90
C PRO A 112 -18.51 20.72 0.11
N ALA A 113 -18.20 19.57 -0.50
CA ALA A 113 -19.13 18.77 -1.30
C ALA A 113 -19.76 17.60 -0.52
N GLY A 114 -19.57 17.53 0.79
CA GLY A 114 -20.02 16.42 1.64
C GLY A 114 -18.85 15.69 2.28
N TYR A 115 -18.96 14.37 2.47
CA TYR A 115 -17.93 13.59 3.17
C TYR A 115 -17.16 12.68 2.20
N GLY A 116 -15.89 12.46 2.48
CA GLY A 116 -15.12 11.29 2.04
C GLY A 116 -14.92 10.32 3.21
N ILE A 117 -14.42 9.13 2.92
CA ILE A 117 -14.13 8.11 3.92
C ILE A 117 -12.76 7.51 3.68
N VAL A 118 -12.02 7.26 4.77
CA VAL A 118 -10.74 6.56 4.76
C VAL A 118 -10.83 5.37 5.69
N THR A 119 -10.41 4.21 5.22
CA THR A 119 -10.27 2.97 5.99
C THR A 119 -8.82 2.52 6.01
N SER A 120 -8.48 1.58 6.90
CA SER A 120 -7.15 0.97 6.89
C SER A 120 -6.82 0.26 5.58
N MET A 121 -7.83 -0.29 4.88
CA MET A 121 -7.64 -0.95 3.58
C MET A 121 -7.21 0.03 2.50
N ASP A 122 -7.76 1.25 2.52
CA ASP A 122 -7.41 2.30 1.56
C ASP A 122 -5.93 2.65 1.65
N LEU A 123 -5.38 2.67 2.88
CA LEU A 123 -3.96 2.87 3.11
C LEU A 123 -3.13 1.68 2.61
N VAL A 124 -3.57 0.45 2.87
CA VAL A 124 -2.87 -0.75 2.36
C VAL A 124 -2.79 -0.71 0.84
N VAL A 125 -3.90 -0.47 0.15
CA VAL A 125 -3.93 -0.35 -1.31
C VAL A 125 -3.00 0.77 -1.78
N ARG A 126 -3.00 1.92 -1.08
CA ARG A 126 -2.18 3.07 -1.45
C ARG A 126 -0.67 2.85 -1.30
N PHE A 127 -0.25 2.12 -0.27
CA PHE A 127 1.16 1.89 0.05
C PHE A 127 1.72 0.57 -0.51
N ARG A 128 0.85 -0.38 -0.91
CA ARG A 128 1.25 -1.68 -1.47
C ARG A 128 2.32 -1.57 -2.57
N PRO A 129 2.22 -0.67 -3.58
CA PRO A 129 3.25 -0.58 -4.62
C PRO A 129 4.65 -0.25 -4.08
N ALA A 130 4.76 0.60 -3.06
CA ALA A 130 6.04 0.90 -2.43
C ALA A 130 6.60 -0.33 -1.72
N ILE A 131 5.75 -1.03 -0.96
CA ILE A 131 6.15 -2.25 -0.24
C ILE A 131 6.67 -3.33 -1.20
N ILE A 132 6.00 -3.54 -2.34
CA ILE A 132 6.41 -4.53 -3.34
C ILE A 132 7.75 -4.16 -3.99
N LEU A 133 7.97 -2.88 -4.27
CA LEU A 133 9.23 -2.40 -4.84
C LEU A 133 10.38 -2.54 -3.84
N ASP A 134 10.14 -2.21 -2.57
CA ASP A 134 11.14 -2.35 -1.50
C ASP A 134 11.52 -3.83 -1.32
N GLU A 135 10.53 -4.75 -1.26
CA GLU A 135 10.79 -6.20 -1.19
C GLU A 135 11.58 -6.70 -2.40
N LEU A 136 11.19 -6.29 -3.61
CA LEU A 136 11.88 -6.68 -4.84
C LEU A 136 13.34 -6.19 -4.84
N GLU A 137 13.56 -4.95 -4.40
CA GLU A 137 14.89 -4.35 -4.34
C GLU A 137 15.80 -5.06 -3.34
N ASP A 138 15.28 -5.39 -2.15
CA ASP A 138 15.99 -6.12 -1.12
C ASP A 138 16.36 -7.54 -1.57
N GLU A 139 15.42 -8.26 -2.18
CA GLU A 139 15.65 -9.62 -2.68
C GLU A 139 16.62 -9.64 -3.87
N LEU A 140 16.52 -8.66 -4.79
CA LEU A 140 17.49 -8.49 -5.87
C LEU A 140 18.88 -8.25 -5.32
N ARG A 141 19.02 -7.34 -4.34
CA ARG A 141 20.31 -7.01 -3.74
C ARG A 141 20.94 -8.21 -3.05
N ALA A 142 20.17 -8.92 -2.23
CA ALA A 142 20.62 -10.14 -1.56
C ALA A 142 21.08 -11.21 -2.55
N PHE A 143 20.30 -11.43 -3.61
CA PHE A 143 20.64 -12.37 -4.67
C PHE A 143 21.92 -11.98 -5.42
N LEU A 144 22.09 -10.69 -5.75
CA LEU A 144 23.30 -10.22 -6.41
C LEU A 144 24.53 -10.42 -5.53
N ALA A 145 24.46 -10.08 -4.24
CA ALA A 145 25.56 -10.30 -3.30
C ALA A 145 25.94 -11.79 -3.25
N GLU A 146 24.94 -12.65 -3.07
CA GLU A 146 25.11 -14.11 -2.97
C GLU A 146 25.75 -14.72 -4.23
N ARG A 147 25.30 -14.31 -5.43
CA ARG A 147 25.83 -14.85 -6.69
C ARG A 147 27.22 -14.33 -6.99
N LEU A 148 27.46 -13.04 -6.81
CA LEU A 148 28.75 -12.44 -7.14
C LEU A 148 29.84 -12.88 -6.16
N SER A 149 29.52 -13.11 -4.89
CA SER A 149 30.50 -13.61 -3.91
C SER A 149 31.05 -15.00 -4.23
N GLN A 150 30.38 -15.78 -5.09
CA GLN A 150 30.91 -17.07 -5.57
C GLN A 150 32.17 -16.90 -6.45
N ALA A 151 32.46 -15.69 -6.93
CA ALA A 151 33.69 -15.38 -7.64
C ALA A 151 34.93 -15.25 -6.73
N GLY A 152 34.76 -15.21 -5.41
CA GLY A 152 35.81 -15.01 -4.42
C GLY A 152 35.65 -13.74 -3.59
N ASP A 153 36.56 -13.51 -2.64
CA ASP A 153 36.44 -12.44 -1.64
C ASP A 153 36.49 -11.03 -2.26
N ASP A 154 37.27 -10.82 -3.32
CA ASP A 154 37.38 -9.53 -4.05
C ASP A 154 36.30 -9.38 -5.15
N TRP A 155 35.15 -10.06 -5.01
CA TRP A 155 34.12 -10.06 -6.05
C TRP A 155 33.61 -8.65 -6.39
N TRP A 156 33.60 -7.73 -5.41
CA TRP A 156 33.14 -6.36 -5.63
C TRP A 156 33.99 -5.68 -6.70
N GLU A 157 35.31 -5.71 -6.55
CA GLU A 157 36.28 -5.15 -7.49
C GLU A 157 36.23 -5.84 -8.86
N GLN A 158 36.10 -7.17 -8.85
CA GLN A 158 36.23 -8.00 -10.04
C GLN A 158 34.95 -8.00 -10.89
N ARG A 159 33.78 -8.05 -10.24
CA ARG A 159 32.48 -8.30 -10.89
C ARG A 159 31.61 -7.05 -11.01
N VAL A 160 31.80 -6.04 -10.17
CA VAL A 160 31.01 -4.80 -10.26
C VAL A 160 31.76 -3.76 -11.11
N PRO A 161 31.16 -3.26 -12.22
CA PRO A 161 31.83 -2.30 -13.09
C PRO A 161 32.22 -1.02 -12.34
N ALA A 162 33.39 -0.45 -12.66
CA ALA A 162 33.93 0.72 -11.96
C ALA A 162 32.96 1.92 -11.92
N GLY A 163 32.22 2.15 -13.00
CA GLY A 163 31.21 3.22 -13.04
C GLY A 163 30.05 3.00 -12.06
N ILE A 164 29.73 1.75 -11.70
CA ILE A 164 28.74 1.43 -10.67
C ILE A 164 29.33 1.64 -9.28
N ARG A 165 30.54 1.10 -9.05
CA ARG A 165 31.25 1.25 -7.76
C ARG A 165 31.39 2.71 -7.35
N ASN A 166 31.85 3.56 -8.28
CA ASN A 166 31.98 5.00 -8.04
C ASN A 166 30.65 5.67 -7.68
N ARG A 167 29.52 5.24 -8.26
CA ARG A 167 28.20 5.77 -7.92
C ARG A 167 27.74 5.32 -6.55
N CYS A 168 27.94 4.05 -6.20
CA CYS A 168 27.64 3.53 -4.87
C CYS A 168 28.46 4.25 -3.80
N GLU A 169 29.77 4.42 -4.00
CA GLU A 169 30.66 5.16 -3.10
C GLU A 169 30.25 6.63 -2.95
N ALA A 170 29.83 7.28 -4.04
CA ALA A 170 29.35 8.66 -3.99
C ALA A 170 28.05 8.78 -3.18
N ARG A 171 27.09 7.86 -3.37
CA ARG A 171 25.83 7.83 -2.62
C ARG A 171 26.04 7.47 -1.15
N HIS A 172 26.95 6.55 -0.84
CA HIS A 172 27.33 6.21 0.53
C HIS A 172 27.90 7.41 1.26
N ARG A 173 28.82 8.14 0.61
CA ARG A 173 29.40 9.36 1.17
C ARG A 173 28.34 10.44 1.40
N ASP A 174 27.46 10.65 0.42
CA ASP A 174 26.35 11.58 0.54
C ASP A 174 25.44 11.20 1.71
N ALA A 175 25.10 9.92 1.88
CA ALA A 175 24.31 9.45 3.03
C ALA A 175 24.99 9.75 4.37
N LEU A 176 26.30 9.48 4.48
CA LEU A 176 27.09 9.79 5.68
C LEU A 176 27.16 11.28 5.99
N ASP A 177 27.30 12.13 4.98
CA ASP A 177 27.37 13.59 5.15
C ASP A 177 26.07 14.18 5.72
N HIS A 178 24.93 13.50 5.50
CA HIS A 178 23.62 13.92 6.00
C HIS A 178 23.20 13.23 7.31
N LEU A 179 23.98 12.27 7.82
CA LEU A 179 23.68 11.54 9.04
C LEU A 179 24.32 12.19 10.27
N PRO A 180 23.59 12.31 11.40
CA PRO A 180 24.21 12.65 12.67
C PRO A 180 25.29 11.64 13.04
N GLU A 181 26.44 12.10 13.54
CA GLU A 181 27.60 11.25 13.88
C GLU A 181 27.23 10.04 14.77
N ALA A 182 26.29 10.23 15.70
CA ALA A 182 25.81 9.19 16.60
C ALA A 182 25.12 7.99 15.90
N LEU A 183 24.69 8.16 14.64
CA LEU A 183 24.02 7.14 13.82
C LEU A 183 24.90 6.67 12.65
N ALA A 184 26.09 7.25 12.47
CA ALA A 184 26.93 7.00 11.29
C ALA A 184 27.76 5.72 11.38
N ALA A 185 27.86 5.08 12.55
CA ALA A 185 28.70 3.89 12.74
C ALA A 185 28.24 2.71 11.87
N ASP A 186 26.95 2.38 11.92
CA ASP A 186 26.37 1.29 11.15
C ASP A 186 26.41 1.59 9.64
N GLU A 187 26.07 2.84 9.27
CA GLU A 187 26.10 3.29 7.88
C GLU A 187 27.51 3.19 7.28
N ARG A 188 28.57 3.51 8.04
CA ARG A 188 29.97 3.36 7.55
C ARG A 188 30.35 1.91 7.28
N ALA A 189 29.76 0.97 8.02
CA ALA A 189 30.02 -0.45 7.88
C ALA A 189 29.13 -1.11 6.80
N ALA A 190 28.12 -0.40 6.29
CA ALA A 190 27.19 -0.92 5.30
C ALA A 190 27.91 -1.31 3.98
N PRO A 191 27.63 -2.49 3.42
CA PRO A 191 28.13 -2.88 2.11
C PRO A 191 27.76 -1.87 1.01
N LEU A 192 28.71 -1.52 0.15
CA LEU A 192 28.47 -0.54 -0.92
C LEU A 192 27.36 -0.93 -1.91
N LEU A 193 27.06 -2.23 -2.03
CA LEU A 193 25.95 -2.71 -2.85
C LEU A 193 24.58 -2.21 -2.34
N GLU A 194 24.45 -1.85 -1.06
CA GLU A 194 23.23 -1.24 -0.50
C GLU A 194 22.86 0.08 -1.17
N TYR A 195 23.86 0.80 -1.71
CA TYR A 195 23.69 2.08 -2.40
C TYR A 195 23.52 1.93 -3.91
N ALA A 196 23.40 0.70 -4.42
CA ALA A 196 23.06 0.47 -5.82
C ALA A 196 21.56 0.72 -6.05
N SER A 197 21.22 1.25 -7.22
CA SER A 197 19.83 1.46 -7.66
C SER A 197 19.39 0.37 -8.64
N PHE A 198 18.09 0.29 -8.95
CA PHE A 198 17.57 -0.57 -10.02
C PHE A 198 18.36 -0.51 -11.33
N GLY A 199 18.75 0.70 -11.76
CA GLY A 199 19.55 0.87 -12.98
C GLY A 199 20.97 0.31 -12.85
N ASP A 200 21.53 0.33 -11.64
CA ASP A 200 22.85 -0.23 -11.36
C ASP A 200 22.80 -1.76 -11.38
N TYR A 201 21.76 -2.38 -10.80
CA TYR A 201 21.53 -3.82 -10.86
C TYR A 201 21.44 -4.31 -12.31
N LEU A 202 20.73 -3.59 -13.18
CA LEU A 202 20.62 -3.94 -14.58
C LEU A 202 22.01 -4.02 -15.26
N VAL A 203 22.87 -3.03 -15.01
CA VAL A 203 24.23 -3.01 -15.58
C VAL A 203 25.09 -4.14 -15.02
N ILE A 204 24.98 -4.46 -13.72
CA ILE A 204 25.69 -5.57 -13.08
C ILE A 204 25.25 -6.91 -13.67
N ILE A 205 23.95 -7.14 -13.80
CA ILE A 205 23.36 -8.37 -14.33
C ILE A 205 23.76 -8.56 -15.80
N LEU A 206 23.73 -7.48 -16.58
CA LEU A 206 24.07 -7.50 -17.99
C LEU A 206 25.57 -7.35 -18.27
N ASP A 207 26.47 -7.36 -17.28
CA ASP A 207 27.90 -7.50 -17.56
C ASP A 207 28.15 -8.87 -18.23
N ASN A 208 28.95 -8.93 -19.30
CA ASN A 208 29.14 -10.16 -20.07
C ASN A 208 29.69 -11.32 -19.22
N ARG A 209 30.58 -11.01 -18.26
CA ARG A 209 31.21 -12.02 -17.40
C ARG A 209 30.19 -12.54 -16.40
N ASN A 210 29.48 -11.63 -15.74
CA ASN A 210 28.47 -11.99 -14.74
C ASN A 210 27.29 -12.73 -15.38
N TRP A 211 26.85 -12.28 -16.56
CA TRP A 211 25.78 -12.94 -17.30
C TRP A 211 26.13 -14.38 -17.63
N ALA A 212 27.30 -14.61 -18.24
CA ALA A 212 27.72 -15.94 -18.68
C ALA A 212 27.88 -16.92 -17.50
N GLU A 213 28.37 -16.43 -16.36
CA GLU A 213 28.72 -17.26 -15.21
C GLU A 213 27.56 -17.48 -14.24
N PHE A 214 26.81 -16.42 -13.90
CA PHE A 214 25.84 -16.46 -12.80
C PHE A 214 24.39 -16.28 -13.21
N PHE A 215 24.10 -15.46 -14.24
CA PHE A 215 22.73 -14.99 -14.48
C PHE A 215 22.02 -15.64 -15.67
N ARG A 216 22.77 -16.18 -16.64
CA ARG A 216 22.21 -16.95 -17.76
C ARG A 216 21.34 -18.15 -17.35
N PRO A 217 21.66 -18.96 -16.31
CA PRO A 217 20.78 -20.05 -15.92
C PRO A 217 19.52 -19.57 -15.19
N VAL A 218 19.59 -18.40 -14.55
CA VAL A 218 18.51 -17.85 -13.70
C VAL A 218 17.47 -17.10 -14.54
N PHE A 219 17.92 -16.29 -15.50
CA PHE A 219 17.04 -15.43 -16.29
C PHE A 219 16.85 -15.95 -17.72
N ARG A 220 15.65 -15.70 -18.27
CA ARG A 220 15.25 -16.19 -19.60
C ARG A 220 16.17 -15.69 -20.73
N SER A 221 16.37 -14.37 -20.79
CA SER A 221 17.26 -13.73 -21.77
C SER A 221 17.65 -12.33 -21.31
N ARG A 222 18.67 -11.73 -21.94
CA ARG A 222 19.13 -10.36 -21.65
C ARG A 222 18.06 -9.34 -21.98
N GLU A 223 17.38 -9.55 -23.11
CA GLU A 223 16.28 -8.70 -23.58
C GLU A 223 15.09 -8.74 -22.62
N TRP A 224 14.78 -9.91 -22.07
CA TRP A 224 13.74 -10.07 -21.06
C TRP A 224 14.07 -9.27 -19.80
N VAL A 225 15.29 -9.40 -19.26
CA VAL A 225 15.72 -8.64 -18.08
C VAL A 225 15.68 -7.13 -18.36
N MET A 226 16.26 -6.70 -19.47
CA MET A 226 16.35 -5.28 -19.85
C MET A 226 14.97 -4.63 -19.97
N ARG A 227 14.03 -5.28 -20.64
CA ARG A 227 12.66 -4.75 -20.82
C ARG A 227 11.96 -4.62 -19.47
N ARG A 228 12.00 -5.67 -18.64
CA ARG A 228 11.30 -5.66 -17.34
C ARG A 228 11.91 -4.69 -16.34
N PHE A 229 13.23 -4.56 -16.30
CA PHE A 229 13.90 -3.55 -15.46
C PHE A 229 13.55 -2.12 -15.89
N THR A 230 13.45 -1.86 -17.19
CA THR A 230 13.10 -0.53 -17.70
C THR A 230 11.69 -0.15 -17.27
N ASP A 231 10.73 -1.06 -17.43
CA ASP A 231 9.36 -0.83 -17.01
C ASP A 231 9.27 -0.66 -15.47
N LEU A 232 9.94 -1.51 -14.70
CA LEU A 232 10.00 -1.41 -13.23
C LEU A 232 10.62 -0.07 -12.77
N GLN A 233 11.64 0.43 -13.47
CA GLN A 233 12.25 1.70 -13.15
C GLN A 233 11.28 2.87 -13.38
N GLU A 234 10.46 2.82 -14.43
CA GLU A 234 9.39 3.81 -14.64
C GLU A 234 8.35 3.76 -13.52
N LEU A 235 7.88 2.56 -13.17
CA LEU A 235 6.90 2.35 -12.09
C LEU A 235 7.45 2.85 -10.74
N ARG A 236 8.70 2.47 -10.40
CA ARG A 236 9.38 2.92 -9.19
C ARG A 236 9.50 4.43 -9.11
N ASN A 237 9.85 5.09 -10.20
CA ASN A 237 9.96 6.55 -10.23
C ASN A 237 8.62 7.22 -9.94
N ARG A 238 7.50 6.66 -10.44
CA ARG A 238 6.17 7.18 -10.12
C ARG A 238 5.83 7.03 -8.63
N VAL A 239 6.09 5.86 -8.07
CA VAL A 239 5.86 5.58 -6.65
C VAL A 239 6.71 6.50 -5.76
N ALA A 240 8.00 6.65 -6.06
CA ALA A 240 8.92 7.54 -5.34
C ALA A 240 8.50 9.02 -5.38
N HIS A 241 7.84 9.44 -6.47
CA HIS A 241 7.27 10.78 -6.59
C HIS A 241 5.84 10.91 -6.03
N ASN A 242 5.36 9.91 -5.27
CA ASN A 242 4.01 9.85 -4.72
C ASN A 242 2.91 10.04 -5.78
N ARG A 243 3.17 9.65 -7.03
CA ARG A 243 2.17 9.70 -8.10
C ARG A 243 1.34 8.43 -8.03
N ASP A 244 0.03 8.55 -8.20
CA ASP A 244 -0.84 7.39 -8.21
C ASP A 244 -0.51 6.48 -9.40
N LEU A 245 -0.55 5.18 -9.13
CA LEU A 245 -0.57 4.14 -10.14
C LEU A 245 -2.04 3.81 -10.37
N ASP A 246 -2.48 3.90 -11.62
CA ASP A 246 -3.77 3.34 -11.99
C ASP A 246 -3.76 1.81 -11.81
N PRO A 247 -4.95 1.16 -11.76
CA PRO A 247 -5.04 -0.27 -11.52
C PRO A 247 -4.22 -1.12 -12.49
N GLU A 248 -4.20 -0.77 -13.78
CA GLU A 248 -3.45 -1.51 -14.81
C GLU A 248 -1.94 -1.51 -14.54
N ARG A 249 -1.39 -0.36 -14.13
CA ARG A 249 0.03 -0.25 -13.78
C ARG A 249 0.37 -0.93 -12.46
N ALA A 250 -0.56 -0.94 -11.50
CA ALA A 250 -0.39 -1.68 -10.25
C ALA A 250 -0.35 -3.19 -10.52
N ASP A 251 -1.25 -3.70 -11.37
CA ASP A 251 -1.24 -5.10 -11.80
C ASP A 251 0.05 -5.46 -12.56
N LEU A 252 0.55 -4.55 -13.39
CA LEU A 252 1.82 -4.73 -14.10
C LEU A 252 3.01 -4.84 -13.14
N LEU A 253 3.05 -4.00 -12.10
CA LEU A 253 4.06 -4.07 -11.04
C LEU A 253 4.02 -5.44 -10.37
N ASP A 254 2.84 -5.91 -9.98
CA ASP A 254 2.65 -7.21 -9.32
C ASP A 254 3.21 -8.35 -10.20
N VAL A 255 2.86 -8.37 -11.48
CA VAL A 255 3.32 -9.40 -12.43
C VAL A 255 4.85 -9.35 -12.60
N TYR A 256 5.42 -8.16 -12.74
CA TYR A 256 6.86 -8.00 -12.98
C TYR A 256 7.69 -8.33 -11.74
N ALA A 257 7.26 -7.90 -10.56
CA ALA A 257 7.90 -8.26 -9.30
C ALA A 257 7.83 -9.77 -9.07
N ALA A 258 6.65 -10.39 -9.25
CA ALA A 258 6.49 -11.82 -9.09
C ALA A 258 7.36 -12.63 -10.05
N ASP A 259 7.48 -12.21 -11.32
CA ASP A 259 8.33 -12.86 -12.31
C ASP A 259 9.82 -12.85 -11.90
N PHE A 260 10.33 -11.72 -11.37
CA PHE A 260 11.71 -11.64 -10.88
C PHE A 260 11.93 -12.43 -9.59
N LEU A 261 11.03 -12.27 -8.61
CA LEU A 261 11.12 -12.99 -7.34
C LEU A 261 11.06 -14.50 -7.58
N SER A 262 10.19 -14.97 -8.47
CA SER A 262 10.11 -16.38 -8.84
C SER A 262 11.41 -16.89 -9.46
N ALA A 263 12.02 -16.12 -10.39
CA ALA A 263 13.27 -16.52 -11.03
C ALA A 263 14.45 -16.59 -10.04
N ILE A 264 14.49 -15.67 -9.08
CA ILE A 264 15.56 -15.57 -8.09
C ILE A 264 15.40 -16.62 -6.97
N ARG A 265 14.16 -16.87 -6.52
CA ARG A 265 13.86 -17.82 -5.44
C ARG A 265 13.94 -19.27 -5.88
N SER A 266 13.67 -19.60 -7.15
CA SER A 266 13.78 -20.99 -7.66
C SER A 266 15.20 -21.57 -7.61
N GLU A 267 16.19 -20.72 -7.37
CA GLU A 267 17.62 -21.07 -7.38
C GLU A 267 18.25 -21.03 -5.97
N ARG A 268 17.46 -20.76 -4.91
CA ARG A 268 17.92 -20.87 -3.52
C ARG A 268 17.71 -22.31 -3.02
N PRO A 269 18.73 -22.98 -2.44
CA PRO A 269 18.51 -24.22 -1.72
C PRO A 269 17.60 -23.98 -0.51
N GLU A 270 16.69 -24.93 -0.22
CA GLU A 270 15.90 -24.95 1.03
C GLU A 270 16.78 -24.97 2.29
#